data_AF-A0A5D2XNB8-F1
#
_entry.id   AF-A0A5D2XNB8-F1
#
_cell.length_a   1.000
_cell.length_b   1.000
_cell.length_c   1.000
_cell.angle_alpha   90.00
_cell.angle_beta   90.00
_cell.angle_gamma   90.00
#
_symmetry.space_group_name_H-M   'P 1'
#
loop_
_entity.id
_entity.type
_entity.pdbx_description
1 polymer ?
#
loop_
_entity_poly.entity_id
_entity_poly.type
_entity_poly.pdbx_seq_one_letter_code
_entity_poly.pdbx_strand_id
1 'polypeptide(L)'
;MVKLTADLIWKCPHFFNALKERELDLRGNKIAVIENLGATEDQFDTIDLSDNEIVKLDNFPYLKRLGTLLINNNRVTRINPNIGEFLPNLHTLVLTNNRLVNLVEIDPLSSLPKLQFLSLLDNNITKKPNYRLYVIHKLKSLRVLDFKKVKAKERLEAENLFASKEAEEEIKKESTKTVAPKEVPNVSEVAEEEQMPKVVAPTPEQILAIKAAIVNSQTLEEVARLEKALQTGQLPADLKIPGDDTNAAKGGDEKKVSDIQNESNVEPDNMDEDKNEEPAPMEQE
;
A
#
# COMPACT_ATOMS: atom_id res chain seq x y z
N MET A 1 6.23 -15.20 34.68
CA MET A 1 7.31 -15.33 33.69
C MET A 1 8.24 -16.48 34.04
N VAL A 2 8.05 -17.61 33.37
CA VAL A 2 8.96 -18.77 33.31
C VAL A 2 9.68 -18.72 31.95
N LYS A 3 10.90 -19.28 31.86
CA LYS A 3 11.63 -19.44 30.60
C LYS A 3 11.22 -20.73 29.90
N LEU A 4 11.11 -20.72 28.57
CA LEU A 4 10.81 -21.92 27.80
C LEU A 4 12.11 -22.70 27.57
N THR A 5 12.47 -23.60 28.48
CA THR A 5 13.70 -24.41 28.39
C THR A 5 13.45 -25.75 27.71
N ALA A 6 14.51 -26.40 27.20
CA ALA A 6 14.44 -27.78 26.71
C ALA A 6 13.90 -28.74 27.79
N ASP A 7 14.36 -28.59 29.03
CA ASP A 7 13.87 -29.32 30.20
C ASP A 7 12.36 -29.15 30.45
N LEU A 8 11.78 -28.01 30.11
CA LEU A 8 10.33 -27.79 30.22
C LEU A 8 9.60 -28.52 29.09
N ILE A 9 10.07 -28.35 27.85
CA ILE A 9 9.53 -29.00 26.65
C ILE A 9 9.48 -30.52 26.82
N TRP A 10 10.56 -31.15 27.31
CA TRP A 10 10.63 -32.60 27.52
C TRP A 10 9.84 -33.13 28.72
N LYS A 11 9.35 -32.27 29.62
CA LYS A 11 8.52 -32.64 30.78
C LYS A 11 7.04 -32.32 30.58
N CYS A 12 6.71 -31.53 29.56
CA CYS A 12 5.35 -31.15 29.23
C CYS A 12 4.58 -32.31 28.57
N PRO A 13 3.24 -32.40 28.76
CA PRO A 13 2.44 -33.47 28.17
C PRO A 13 2.51 -33.44 26.64
N HIS A 14 2.64 -34.63 26.04
CA HIS A 14 2.49 -34.80 24.60
C HIS A 14 1.61 -36.02 24.29
N PHE A 15 0.72 -35.89 23.31
CA PHE A 15 -0.29 -36.90 23.00
C PHE A 15 -0.74 -36.78 21.54
N PHE A 16 -1.56 -37.73 21.07
CA PHE A 16 -2.33 -37.56 19.84
C PHE A 16 -3.67 -36.90 20.18
N ASN A 17 -3.93 -35.73 19.58
CA ASN A 17 -5.15 -34.97 19.85
C ASN A 17 -6.37 -35.57 19.12
N ALA A 18 -7.54 -34.91 19.26
CA ALA A 18 -8.78 -35.36 18.65
C ALA A 18 -8.74 -35.43 17.10
N LEU A 19 -7.81 -34.72 16.45
CA LEU A 19 -7.58 -34.75 15.00
C LEU A 19 -6.54 -35.80 14.58
N LYS A 20 -5.96 -36.54 15.54
CA LYS A 20 -4.85 -37.51 15.39
C LYS A 20 -3.51 -36.87 15.03
N GLU A 21 -3.38 -35.57 15.24
CA GLU A 21 -2.13 -34.81 15.17
C GLU A 21 -1.32 -35.04 16.47
N ARG A 22 0.02 -35.09 16.39
CA ARG A 22 0.85 -35.10 17.61
C ARG A 22 0.92 -33.69 18.19
N GLU A 23 0.40 -33.53 19.38
CA GLU A 23 0.28 -32.26 20.11
C GLU A 23 1.28 -32.19 21.28
N LEU A 24 1.88 -31.01 21.47
CA LEU A 24 2.67 -30.64 22.65
C LEU A 24 1.92 -29.58 23.46
N ASP A 25 1.67 -29.87 24.74
CA ASP A 25 0.94 -29.00 25.66
C ASP A 25 1.90 -28.14 26.51
N LEU A 26 2.05 -26.87 26.15
CA LEU A 26 2.83 -25.86 26.88
C LEU A 26 1.91 -24.88 27.64
N ARG A 27 0.63 -25.21 27.86
CA ARG A 27 -0.36 -24.30 28.47
C ARG A 27 -0.03 -23.89 29.90
N GLY A 28 -0.50 -22.71 30.31
CA GLY A 28 -0.50 -22.27 31.72
C GLY A 28 0.88 -21.99 32.35
N ASN A 29 1.99 -22.23 31.64
CA ASN A 29 3.35 -22.18 32.15
C ASN A 29 3.87 -20.76 32.48
N LYS A 30 3.11 -19.70 32.13
CA LYS A 30 3.53 -18.29 32.27
C LYS A 30 4.81 -17.97 31.49
N ILE A 31 4.99 -18.62 30.34
CA ILE A 31 6.02 -18.32 29.33
C ILE A 31 5.74 -16.92 28.78
N ALA A 32 6.73 -16.03 28.69
CA ALA A 32 6.55 -14.69 28.12
C ALA A 32 7.36 -14.42 26.84
N VAL A 33 8.31 -15.31 26.53
CA VAL A 33 9.17 -15.28 25.35
C VAL A 33 9.20 -16.70 24.79
N ILE A 34 8.99 -16.83 23.48
CA ILE A 34 9.24 -18.10 22.78
C ILE A 34 10.76 -18.22 22.61
N GLU A 35 11.32 -19.36 23.01
CA GLU A 35 12.74 -19.68 22.95
C GLU A 35 12.90 -21.21 23.00
N ASN A 36 14.07 -21.74 22.60
CA ASN A 36 14.46 -23.15 22.70
C ASN A 36 13.53 -24.22 22.09
N LEU A 37 12.52 -23.85 21.29
CA LEU A 37 11.64 -24.80 20.59
C LEU A 37 12.39 -25.78 19.66
N GLY A 38 13.69 -25.59 19.39
CA GLY A 38 14.51 -26.60 18.70
C GLY A 38 14.57 -27.94 19.43
N ALA A 39 14.38 -27.95 20.76
CA ALA A 39 14.25 -29.16 21.58
C ALA A 39 12.98 -29.99 21.29
N THR A 40 12.08 -29.52 20.42
CA THR A 40 10.93 -30.28 19.92
C THR A 40 11.27 -31.18 18.72
N GLU A 41 12.47 -31.04 18.14
CA GLU A 41 13.00 -31.84 17.03
C GLU A 41 12.07 -31.95 15.79
N ASP A 42 11.19 -30.95 15.58
CA ASP A 42 10.16 -30.93 14.53
C ASP A 42 9.22 -32.18 14.55
N GLN A 43 9.04 -32.78 15.74
CA GLN A 43 8.24 -34.00 15.90
C GLN A 43 6.73 -33.78 16.00
N PHE A 44 6.27 -32.53 16.13
CA PHE A 44 4.89 -32.18 16.45
C PHE A 44 4.14 -31.56 15.27
N ASP A 45 2.88 -31.97 15.13
CA ASP A 45 1.93 -31.41 14.16
C ASP A 45 1.24 -30.16 14.75
N THR A 46 1.06 -30.17 16.09
CA THR A 46 0.36 -29.12 16.85
C THR A 46 1.16 -28.73 18.10
N ILE A 47 1.22 -27.43 18.40
CA ILE A 47 1.76 -26.90 19.66
C ILE A 47 0.70 -25.99 20.29
N ASP A 48 0.41 -26.20 21.58
CA ASP A 48 -0.49 -25.35 22.36
C ASP A 48 0.29 -24.51 23.40
N LEU A 49 0.37 -23.20 23.13
CA LEU A 49 0.96 -22.17 23.98
C LEU A 49 -0.11 -21.33 24.71
N SER A 50 -1.36 -21.78 24.78
CA SER A 50 -2.46 -21.01 25.40
C SER A 50 -2.23 -20.72 26.89
N ASP A 51 -2.87 -19.67 27.41
CA ASP A 51 -2.81 -19.28 28.83
C ASP A 51 -1.39 -18.94 29.33
N ASN A 52 -0.61 -18.28 28.47
CA ASN A 52 0.75 -17.82 28.75
C ASN A 52 0.84 -16.27 28.72
N GLU A 53 2.04 -15.73 28.89
CA GLU A 53 2.31 -14.29 28.95
C GLU A 53 2.98 -13.74 27.67
N ILE A 54 2.96 -14.48 26.55
CA ILE A 54 3.78 -14.25 25.35
C ILE A 54 3.43 -12.93 24.68
N VAL A 55 4.44 -12.07 24.45
CA VAL A 55 4.26 -10.71 23.90
C VAL A 55 4.50 -10.63 22.39
N LYS A 56 5.27 -11.56 21.81
CA LYS A 56 5.59 -11.60 20.38
C LYS A 56 5.47 -13.02 19.82
N LEU A 57 4.99 -13.14 18.59
CA LEU A 57 5.07 -14.37 17.80
C LEU A 57 6.38 -14.35 16.98
N ASP A 58 7.45 -14.91 17.56
CA ASP A 58 8.85 -14.70 17.17
C ASP A 58 9.72 -15.89 17.65
N ASN A 59 11.02 -15.91 17.32
CA ASN A 59 12.01 -16.89 17.80
C ASN A 59 11.71 -18.39 17.51
N PHE A 60 10.92 -18.70 16.47
CA PHE A 60 10.71 -20.09 16.06
C PHE A 60 11.97 -20.62 15.34
N PRO A 61 12.39 -21.87 15.61
CA PRO A 61 13.29 -22.58 14.70
C PRO A 61 12.52 -22.98 13.43
N TYR A 62 13.22 -23.53 12.45
CA TYR A 62 12.57 -24.15 11.29
C TYR A 62 11.76 -25.38 11.73
N LEU A 63 10.43 -25.26 11.74
CA LEU A 63 9.48 -26.34 12.04
C LEU A 63 8.66 -26.65 10.78
N LYS A 64 9.10 -27.68 10.05
CA LYS A 64 8.45 -28.12 8.80
C LYS A 64 7.22 -28.97 9.08
N ARG A 65 7.10 -29.61 10.24
CA ARG A 65 5.94 -30.44 10.59
C ARG A 65 4.77 -29.64 11.14
N LEU A 66 5.04 -28.53 11.84
CA LEU A 66 4.01 -27.75 12.53
C LEU A 66 2.92 -27.22 11.57
N GLY A 67 1.72 -27.76 11.69
CA GLY A 67 0.53 -27.36 10.92
C GLY A 67 -0.42 -26.45 11.71
N THR A 68 -0.55 -26.69 13.02
CA THR A 68 -1.45 -25.94 13.92
C THR A 68 -0.70 -25.30 15.08
N LEU A 69 -0.94 -24.01 15.31
CA LEU A 69 -0.43 -23.28 16.47
C LEU A 69 -1.57 -22.63 17.26
N LEU A 70 -1.75 -23.06 18.50
CA LEU A 70 -2.71 -22.49 19.45
C LEU A 70 -1.96 -21.55 20.40
N ILE A 71 -2.40 -20.31 20.52
CA ILE A 71 -1.77 -19.29 21.38
C ILE A 71 -2.86 -18.38 21.99
N ASN A 72 -3.94 -19.00 22.48
CA ASN A 72 -5.07 -18.30 23.08
C ASN A 72 -4.66 -17.60 24.39
N ASN A 73 -5.42 -16.60 24.84
CA ASN A 73 -5.28 -15.99 26.17
C ASN A 73 -3.85 -15.50 26.49
N ASN A 74 -3.18 -14.90 25.50
CA ASN A 74 -1.79 -14.46 25.59
C ASN A 74 -1.70 -12.92 25.49
N ARG A 75 -0.50 -12.38 25.26
CA ARG A 75 -0.24 -10.93 25.22
C ARG A 75 0.35 -10.47 23.89
N VAL A 76 0.13 -11.23 22.81
CA VAL A 76 0.78 -10.99 21.51
C VAL A 76 0.39 -9.62 20.97
N THR A 77 1.41 -8.81 20.68
CA THR A 77 1.30 -7.44 20.12
C THR A 77 2.08 -7.27 18.82
N ARG A 78 2.96 -8.21 18.49
CA ARG A 78 3.83 -8.18 17.30
C ARG A 78 4.07 -9.59 16.77
N ILE A 79 4.29 -9.69 15.48
CA ILE A 79 4.57 -10.93 14.75
C ILE A 79 5.85 -10.70 13.94
N ASN A 80 6.75 -11.68 13.89
CA ASN A 80 7.98 -11.61 13.10
C ASN A 80 7.63 -11.51 11.59
N PRO A 81 8.10 -10.49 10.85
CA PRO A 81 7.83 -10.34 9.41
C PRO A 81 8.13 -11.59 8.56
N ASN A 82 9.13 -12.36 8.97
CA ASN A 82 9.63 -13.56 8.28
C ASN A 82 9.08 -14.87 8.88
N ILE A 83 7.99 -14.84 9.65
CA ILE A 83 7.45 -16.03 10.34
C ILE A 83 7.21 -17.25 9.42
N GLY A 84 6.89 -17.02 8.14
CA GLY A 84 6.76 -18.07 7.12
C GLY A 84 8.06 -18.78 6.69
N GLU A 85 9.24 -18.18 6.93
CA GLU A 85 10.53 -18.85 6.70
C GLU A 85 10.74 -19.98 7.72
N PHE A 86 10.28 -19.77 8.96
CA PHE A 86 10.41 -20.71 10.07
C PHE A 86 9.26 -21.73 10.12
N LEU A 87 8.04 -21.32 9.75
CA LEU A 87 6.82 -22.13 9.86
C LEU A 87 6.16 -22.40 8.48
N PRO A 88 6.85 -23.03 7.51
CA PRO A 88 6.45 -23.08 6.10
C PRO A 88 5.19 -23.92 5.82
N ASN A 89 4.74 -24.74 6.77
CA ASN A 89 3.56 -25.60 6.62
C ASN A 89 2.36 -25.20 7.50
N LEU A 90 2.50 -24.14 8.31
CA LEU A 90 1.44 -23.70 9.22
C LEU A 90 0.17 -23.32 8.45
N HIS A 91 -0.92 -24.03 8.74
CA HIS A 91 -2.23 -23.82 8.12
C HIS A 91 -3.28 -23.30 9.10
N THR A 92 -3.09 -23.51 10.40
CA THR A 92 -4.01 -23.08 11.46
C THR A 92 -3.29 -22.24 12.49
N LEU A 93 -3.74 -21.01 12.72
CA LEU A 93 -3.23 -20.11 13.75
C LEU A 93 -4.38 -19.54 14.59
N VAL A 94 -4.36 -19.79 15.90
CA VAL A 94 -5.43 -19.35 16.82
C VAL A 94 -4.87 -18.35 17.82
N LEU A 95 -5.09 -17.06 17.54
CA LEU A 95 -4.64 -15.89 18.31
C LEU A 95 -5.78 -15.29 19.15
N THR A 96 -6.85 -16.04 19.44
CA THR A 96 -8.00 -15.57 20.24
C THR A 96 -7.56 -14.99 21.58
N ASN A 97 -8.16 -13.86 22.00
CA ASN A 97 -7.86 -13.15 23.24
C ASN A 97 -6.36 -12.82 23.39
N ASN A 98 -5.86 -12.02 22.45
CA ASN A 98 -4.52 -11.42 22.45
C ASN A 98 -4.61 -9.89 22.35
N ARG A 99 -3.46 -9.22 22.15
CA ARG A 99 -3.32 -7.76 22.26
C ARG A 99 -2.95 -7.08 20.94
N LEU A 100 -3.30 -7.67 19.80
CA LEU A 100 -3.18 -7.01 18.51
C LEU A 100 -4.17 -5.84 18.44
N VAL A 101 -3.70 -4.68 17.98
CA VAL A 101 -4.43 -3.40 17.96
C VAL A 101 -4.56 -2.86 16.55
N ASN A 102 -3.51 -2.91 15.73
CA ASN A 102 -3.44 -2.21 14.45
C ASN A 102 -3.45 -3.18 13.27
N LEU A 103 -4.06 -2.75 12.15
CA LEU A 103 -4.23 -3.60 10.97
C LEU A 103 -2.89 -4.13 10.43
N VAL A 104 -1.87 -3.27 10.34
CA VAL A 104 -0.51 -3.61 9.86
C VAL A 104 0.18 -4.69 10.72
N GLU A 105 -0.28 -4.95 11.96
CA GLU A 105 0.31 -6.01 12.81
C GLU A 105 0.01 -7.43 12.30
N ILE A 106 -0.95 -7.59 11.36
CA ILE A 106 -1.21 -8.88 10.68
C ILE A 106 -0.42 -9.05 9.37
N ASP A 107 0.20 -8.00 8.83
CA ASP A 107 0.94 -8.06 7.56
C ASP A 107 2.03 -9.16 7.54
N PRO A 108 2.80 -9.39 8.62
CA PRO A 108 3.71 -10.53 8.73
C PRO A 108 3.09 -11.90 8.41
N LEU A 109 1.78 -12.09 8.64
CA LEU A 109 1.09 -13.36 8.37
C LEU A 109 0.94 -13.65 6.88
N SER A 110 1.12 -12.66 5.98
CA SER A 110 1.13 -12.93 4.53
C SER A 110 2.39 -13.67 4.08
N SER A 111 3.41 -13.81 4.94
CA SER A 111 4.57 -14.69 4.69
C SER A 111 4.23 -16.18 4.80
N LEU A 112 3.13 -16.57 5.45
CA LEU A 112 2.76 -17.97 5.71
C LEU A 112 2.04 -18.58 4.49
N PRO A 113 2.70 -19.42 3.67
CA PRO A 113 2.18 -19.79 2.35
C PRO A 113 0.97 -20.74 2.41
N LYS A 114 0.72 -21.39 3.57
CA LYS A 114 -0.35 -22.38 3.76
C LYS A 114 -1.44 -21.96 4.75
N LEU A 115 -1.38 -20.76 5.31
CA LEU A 115 -2.35 -20.29 6.32
C LEU A 115 -3.77 -20.25 5.74
N GLN A 116 -4.64 -21.10 6.29
CA GLN A 116 -6.02 -21.31 5.82
C GLN A 116 -7.07 -21.02 6.89
N PHE A 117 -6.71 -21.16 8.17
CA PHE A 117 -7.60 -20.97 9.32
C PHE A 117 -6.95 -19.99 10.29
N LEU A 118 -7.62 -18.86 10.55
CA LEU A 118 -7.16 -17.83 11.46
C LEU A 118 -8.30 -17.42 12.41
N SER A 119 -7.98 -17.30 13.70
CA SER A 119 -8.84 -16.61 14.69
C SER A 119 -8.07 -15.46 15.31
N LEU A 120 -8.65 -14.26 15.24
CA LEU A 120 -8.18 -13.03 15.89
C LEU A 120 -9.25 -12.48 16.85
N LEU A 121 -10.28 -13.26 17.16
CA LEU A 121 -11.34 -12.90 18.12
C LEU A 121 -10.76 -12.37 19.43
N ASP A 122 -11.51 -11.46 20.07
CA ASP A 122 -11.16 -10.80 21.33
C ASP A 122 -9.84 -10.00 21.34
N ASN A 123 -9.22 -9.78 20.18
CA ASN A 123 -8.17 -8.78 20.00
C ASN A 123 -8.78 -7.41 19.68
N ASN A 124 -8.11 -6.32 20.07
CA ASN A 124 -8.59 -4.95 19.79
C ASN A 124 -8.60 -4.60 18.30
N ILE A 125 -7.77 -5.27 17.47
CA ILE A 125 -7.79 -5.16 16.00
C ILE A 125 -9.18 -5.43 15.40
N THR A 126 -9.97 -6.33 16.00
CA THR A 126 -11.31 -6.70 15.50
C THR A 126 -12.31 -5.53 15.51
N LYS A 127 -12.04 -4.50 16.33
CA LYS A 127 -12.85 -3.29 16.49
C LYS A 127 -12.49 -2.20 15.46
N LYS A 128 -11.47 -2.41 14.62
CA LYS A 128 -11.06 -1.44 13.59
C LYS A 128 -12.03 -1.48 12.38
N PRO A 129 -12.33 -0.32 11.76
CA PRO A 129 -13.15 -0.29 10.54
C PRO A 129 -12.50 -1.12 9.43
N ASN A 130 -13.32 -1.81 8.65
CA ASN A 130 -12.90 -2.70 7.56
C ASN A 130 -11.94 -3.85 7.93
N TYR A 131 -11.72 -4.13 9.23
CA TYR A 131 -10.82 -5.19 9.74
C TYR A 131 -10.92 -6.50 8.95
N ARG A 132 -12.13 -7.05 8.81
CA ARG A 132 -12.34 -8.33 8.14
C ARG A 132 -11.96 -8.30 6.66
N LEU A 133 -12.27 -7.21 5.94
CA LEU A 133 -11.91 -7.06 4.53
C LEU A 133 -10.39 -6.89 4.37
N TYR A 134 -9.74 -6.13 5.27
CA TYR A 134 -8.29 -5.93 5.25
C TYR A 134 -7.53 -7.26 5.40
N VAL A 135 -7.92 -8.09 6.37
CA VAL A 135 -7.33 -9.42 6.57
C VAL A 135 -7.58 -10.33 5.36
N ILE A 136 -8.74 -10.24 4.71
CA ILE A 136 -9.07 -11.02 3.50
C ILE A 136 -8.25 -10.55 2.27
N HIS A 137 -8.00 -9.25 2.12
CA HIS A 137 -7.14 -8.69 1.05
C HIS A 137 -5.67 -9.09 1.25
N LYS A 138 -5.16 -8.94 2.48
CA LYS A 138 -3.77 -9.24 2.81
C LYS A 138 -3.45 -10.74 2.78
N LEU A 139 -4.32 -11.56 3.37
CA LEU A 139 -4.11 -13.00 3.52
C LEU A 139 -4.88 -13.78 2.45
N LYS A 140 -4.47 -13.63 1.18
CA LYS A 140 -5.20 -14.19 0.02
C LYS A 140 -5.37 -15.72 0.07
N SER A 141 -4.56 -16.46 0.83
CA SER A 141 -4.69 -17.91 1.10
C SER A 141 -5.85 -18.31 2.04
N LEU A 142 -6.41 -17.37 2.80
CA LEU A 142 -7.26 -17.65 3.96
C LEU A 142 -8.66 -18.17 3.58
N ARG A 143 -9.08 -19.31 4.17
CA ARG A 143 -10.37 -19.98 3.92
C ARG A 143 -11.40 -19.70 5.01
N VAL A 144 -10.96 -19.57 6.27
CA VAL A 144 -11.80 -19.29 7.44
C VAL A 144 -11.12 -18.23 8.29
N LEU A 145 -11.88 -17.18 8.63
CA LEU A 145 -11.47 -16.10 9.53
C LEU A 145 -12.51 -15.95 10.63
N ASP A 146 -12.09 -16.00 11.88
CA ASP A 146 -12.95 -15.86 13.08
C ASP A 146 -14.12 -16.85 13.06
N PHE A 147 -13.79 -18.11 12.78
CA PHE A 147 -14.70 -19.25 12.54
C PHE A 147 -15.72 -19.06 11.40
N LYS A 148 -15.64 -17.97 10.64
CA LYS A 148 -16.52 -17.65 9.50
C LYS A 148 -15.80 -17.85 8.17
N LYS A 149 -16.27 -18.80 7.36
CA LYS A 149 -15.77 -19.08 6.00
C LYS A 149 -15.74 -17.79 5.15
N VAL A 150 -14.61 -17.54 4.49
CA VAL A 150 -14.43 -16.42 3.56
C VAL A 150 -15.16 -16.72 2.25
N LYS A 151 -16.03 -15.81 1.81
CA LYS A 151 -16.81 -15.88 0.56
C LYS A 151 -16.12 -15.12 -0.57
N ALA A 152 -16.42 -15.49 -1.81
CA ALA A 152 -15.90 -14.78 -2.99
C ALA A 152 -16.35 -13.31 -3.06
N LYS A 153 -17.58 -13.00 -2.60
CA LYS A 153 -18.10 -11.62 -2.52
C LYS A 153 -17.24 -10.73 -1.62
N GLU A 154 -16.90 -11.22 -0.42
CA GLU A 154 -16.03 -10.50 0.54
C GLU A 154 -14.62 -10.25 -0.03
N ARG A 155 -14.12 -11.15 -0.88
CA ARG A 155 -12.81 -11.00 -1.55
C ARG A 155 -12.84 -9.91 -2.62
N LEU A 156 -13.86 -9.89 -3.47
CA LEU A 156 -14.04 -8.84 -4.48
C LEU A 156 -14.28 -7.47 -3.84
N GLU A 157 -15.08 -7.41 -2.75
CA GLU A 157 -15.30 -6.19 -1.97
C GLU A 157 -14.00 -5.67 -1.34
N ALA A 158 -13.17 -6.56 -0.79
CA ALA A 158 -11.88 -6.19 -0.22
C ALA A 158 -10.89 -5.70 -1.29
N GLU A 159 -10.76 -6.42 -2.41
CA GLU A 159 -9.82 -6.07 -3.49
C GLU A 159 -10.19 -4.72 -4.12
N ASN A 160 -11.47 -4.44 -4.36
CA ASN A 160 -11.95 -3.13 -4.82
C ASN A 160 -11.66 -1.99 -3.82
N LEU A 161 -11.82 -2.25 -2.51
CA LEU A 161 -11.66 -1.25 -1.44
C LEU A 161 -10.19 -0.89 -1.14
N PHE A 162 -9.26 -1.81 -1.38
CA PHE A 162 -7.85 -1.64 -1.04
C PHE A 162 -6.93 -1.44 -2.24
N ALA A 163 -7.15 -2.10 -3.40
CA ALA A 163 -6.31 -1.89 -4.58
C ALA A 163 -6.38 -0.44 -5.12
N SER A 164 -7.56 0.19 -5.00
CA SER A 164 -7.76 1.61 -5.29
C SER A 164 -6.90 2.51 -4.40
N LYS A 165 -6.86 2.23 -3.09
CA LYS A 165 -6.09 3.00 -2.10
C LYS A 165 -4.59 2.75 -2.16
N GLU A 166 -4.19 1.52 -2.47
CA GLU A 166 -2.79 1.15 -2.70
C GLU A 166 -2.25 1.92 -3.91
N ALA A 167 -2.98 1.94 -5.05
CA ALA A 167 -2.61 2.74 -6.22
C ALA A 167 -2.54 4.25 -5.92
N GLU A 168 -3.53 4.80 -5.20
CA GLU A 168 -3.50 6.20 -4.75
C GLU A 168 -2.30 6.54 -3.84
N GLU A 169 -1.89 5.62 -2.97
CA GLU A 169 -0.72 5.82 -2.10
C GLU A 169 0.60 5.71 -2.88
N GLU A 170 0.71 4.80 -3.85
CA GLU A 170 1.91 4.65 -4.71
C GLU A 170 2.16 5.95 -5.49
N ILE A 171 1.13 6.49 -6.16
CA ILE A 171 1.21 7.77 -6.90
C ILE A 171 1.66 8.92 -6.00
N LYS A 172 1.17 8.95 -4.75
CA LYS A 172 1.58 9.97 -3.75
C LYS A 172 3.02 9.76 -3.27
N LYS A 173 3.50 8.51 -3.14
CA LYS A 173 4.88 8.15 -2.74
C LYS A 173 5.93 8.43 -3.81
N GLU A 174 5.57 8.33 -5.10
CA GLU A 174 6.46 8.75 -6.19
C GLU A 174 6.56 10.28 -6.27
N SER A 175 5.42 10.97 -6.20
CA SER A 175 5.32 12.44 -6.24
C SER A 175 6.12 13.17 -5.13
N THR A 176 6.50 12.48 -4.07
CA THR A 176 7.27 13.04 -2.93
C THR A 176 8.78 12.79 -2.96
N LYS A 177 9.33 12.08 -3.95
CA LYS A 177 10.77 11.73 -3.99
C LYS A 177 11.69 12.78 -4.65
N THR A 178 11.15 13.87 -5.18
CA THR A 178 11.85 14.75 -6.14
C THR A 178 12.25 16.14 -5.61
N VAL A 179 12.40 16.33 -4.30
CA VAL A 179 12.98 17.57 -3.73
C VAL A 179 14.02 17.26 -2.64
N ALA A 180 15.30 17.34 -2.99
CA ALA A 180 16.42 17.39 -2.05
C ALA A 180 17.65 18.07 -2.70
N PRO A 181 17.90 19.37 -2.47
CA PRO A 181 19.12 20.03 -2.92
C PRO A 181 20.35 19.41 -2.24
N LYS A 182 21.41 19.13 -3.00
CA LYS A 182 22.70 18.71 -2.43
C LYS A 182 23.64 19.89 -2.28
N GLU A 183 24.29 19.98 -1.13
CA GLU A 183 25.37 20.92 -0.85
C GLU A 183 26.66 20.52 -1.60
N VAL A 184 27.55 21.49 -1.80
CA VAL A 184 28.82 21.33 -2.51
C VAL A 184 29.99 20.98 -1.58
N PRO A 185 30.86 20.04 -1.97
CA PRO A 185 32.26 20.01 -1.55
C PRO A 185 33.21 20.42 -2.71
N ASN A 186 34.33 21.03 -2.35
CA ASN A 186 35.34 21.57 -3.28
C ASN A 186 36.62 20.72 -3.29
N VAL A 187 37.09 20.26 -4.46
CA VAL A 187 38.46 19.73 -4.68
C VAL A 187 38.93 20.03 -6.12
N SER A 188 40.24 20.04 -6.33
CA SER A 188 40.96 20.69 -7.44
C SER A 188 41.08 19.92 -8.78
N GLU A 189 41.44 20.69 -9.82
CA GLU A 189 42.44 20.49 -10.90
C GLU A 189 43.16 19.11 -11.03
N VAL A 190 43.56 18.61 -12.20
CA VAL A 190 43.92 19.24 -13.50
C VAL A 190 43.31 18.44 -14.69
N ALA A 191 43.38 18.97 -15.91
CA ALA A 191 42.75 18.42 -17.12
C ALA A 191 43.59 17.40 -17.93
N GLU A 192 42.91 16.66 -18.81
CA GLU A 192 43.42 16.14 -20.09
C GLU A 192 42.28 16.17 -21.13
N GLU A 193 42.58 16.05 -22.43
CA GLU A 193 41.70 16.51 -23.54
C GLU A 193 40.95 15.38 -24.28
N GLU A 194 39.77 15.69 -24.83
CA GLU A 194 39.41 15.59 -26.27
C GLU A 194 37.87 15.76 -26.51
N GLN A 195 37.43 15.73 -27.77
CA GLN A 195 36.23 16.47 -28.23
C GLN A 195 35.05 15.58 -28.69
N MET A 196 33.81 15.96 -28.35
CA MET A 196 32.64 16.01 -29.26
C MET A 196 31.43 16.75 -28.60
N PRO A 197 30.35 17.13 -29.35
CA PRO A 197 29.63 18.37 -29.05
C PRO A 197 28.61 18.35 -27.91
N LYS A 198 28.45 19.52 -27.27
CA LYS A 198 27.47 19.77 -26.20
C LYS A 198 26.05 19.91 -26.77
N VAL A 199 25.10 19.14 -26.24
CA VAL A 199 23.67 19.47 -26.30
C VAL A 199 23.37 20.45 -25.17
N VAL A 200 22.94 21.67 -25.51
CA VAL A 200 22.56 22.70 -24.53
C VAL A 200 21.10 22.48 -24.13
N ALA A 201 20.83 22.31 -22.84
CA ALA A 201 19.45 22.25 -22.33
C ALA A 201 18.78 23.63 -22.42
N PRO A 202 17.49 23.71 -22.79
CA PRO A 202 16.79 24.99 -22.97
C PRO A 202 16.65 25.77 -21.66
N THR A 203 16.65 27.09 -21.74
CA THR A 203 16.55 27.96 -20.56
C THR A 203 15.12 27.99 -19.99
N PRO A 204 14.95 28.35 -18.69
CA PRO A 204 13.62 28.40 -18.07
C PRO A 204 12.63 29.31 -18.80
N GLU A 205 13.11 30.40 -19.40
CA GLU A 205 12.33 31.37 -20.17
C GLU A 205 11.80 30.77 -21.48
N GLN A 206 12.60 29.93 -22.16
CA GLN A 206 12.17 29.21 -23.36
C GLN A 206 11.07 28.19 -23.04
N ILE A 207 11.17 27.50 -21.90
CA ILE A 207 10.13 26.58 -21.40
C ILE A 207 8.85 27.34 -21.06
N LEU A 208 8.95 28.54 -20.49
CA LEU A 208 7.80 29.39 -20.20
C LEU A 208 7.13 29.87 -21.49
N ALA A 209 7.92 30.28 -22.50
CA ALA A 209 7.41 30.70 -23.81
C ALA A 209 6.67 29.58 -24.55
N ILE A 210 7.22 28.35 -24.58
CA ILE A 210 6.53 27.20 -25.19
C ILE A 210 5.20 26.90 -24.46
N LYS A 211 5.17 26.94 -23.12
CA LYS A 211 3.93 26.74 -22.36
C LYS A 211 2.89 27.84 -22.62
N ALA A 212 3.33 29.10 -22.73
CA ALA A 212 2.45 30.20 -23.10
C ALA A 212 1.92 30.05 -24.54
N ALA A 213 2.73 29.55 -25.48
CA ALA A 213 2.29 29.26 -26.84
C ALA A 213 1.20 28.17 -26.86
N ILE A 214 1.42 27.03 -26.18
CA ILE A 214 0.45 25.92 -26.11
C ILE A 214 -0.93 26.40 -25.61
N VAL A 215 -0.97 27.28 -24.61
CA VAL A 215 -2.23 27.82 -24.04
C VAL A 215 -2.96 28.76 -25.01
N ASN A 216 -2.27 29.36 -25.99
CA ASN A 216 -2.84 30.28 -26.96
C ASN A 216 -3.06 29.65 -28.36
N SER A 217 -2.52 28.45 -28.61
CA SER A 217 -2.68 27.73 -29.89
C SER A 217 -4.13 27.31 -30.13
N GLN A 218 -4.65 27.64 -31.32
CA GLN A 218 -6.05 27.38 -31.70
C GLN A 218 -6.22 26.07 -32.49
N THR A 219 -5.15 25.28 -32.69
CA THR A 219 -5.18 24.03 -33.45
C THR A 219 -4.45 22.90 -32.72
N LEU A 220 -4.98 21.66 -32.80
CA LEU A 220 -4.37 20.50 -32.15
C LEU A 220 -3.00 20.13 -32.75
N GLU A 221 -2.78 20.38 -34.05
CA GLU A 221 -1.51 20.07 -34.72
C GLU A 221 -0.38 20.96 -34.20
N GLU A 222 -0.67 22.22 -33.90
CA GLU A 222 0.29 23.17 -33.32
C GLU A 222 0.58 22.83 -31.85
N VAL A 223 -0.44 22.49 -31.06
CA VAL A 223 -0.26 21.97 -29.68
C VAL A 223 0.64 20.73 -29.69
N ALA A 224 0.35 19.73 -30.53
CA ALA A 224 1.16 18.51 -30.61
C ALA A 224 2.61 18.78 -31.07
N ARG A 225 2.83 19.78 -31.95
CA ARG A 225 4.17 20.23 -32.37
C ARG A 225 4.92 20.88 -31.19
N LEU A 226 4.25 21.70 -30.39
CA LEU A 226 4.83 22.40 -29.24
C LEU A 226 5.08 21.47 -28.04
N GLU A 227 4.17 20.53 -27.75
CA GLU A 227 4.39 19.48 -26.75
C GLU A 227 5.58 18.60 -27.12
N LYS A 228 5.70 18.21 -28.39
CA LYS A 228 6.86 17.46 -28.88
C LYS A 228 8.16 18.26 -28.75
N ALA A 229 8.14 19.57 -29.02
CA ALA A 229 9.30 20.46 -28.83
C ALA A 229 9.70 20.58 -27.34
N LEU A 230 8.72 20.65 -26.44
CA LEU A 230 8.94 20.61 -24.99
C LEU A 230 9.55 19.26 -24.54
N GLN A 231 9.14 18.15 -25.15
CA GLN A 231 9.64 16.81 -24.85
C GLN A 231 11.05 16.54 -25.42
N THR A 232 11.39 17.08 -26.60
CA THR A 232 12.74 16.95 -27.19
C THR A 232 13.73 18.02 -26.72
N GLY A 233 13.26 19.06 -26.03
CA GLY A 233 14.09 20.17 -25.56
C GLY A 233 14.62 21.09 -26.67
N GLN A 234 14.07 20.99 -27.89
CA GLN A 234 14.49 21.79 -29.05
C GLN A 234 13.45 22.88 -29.33
N LEU A 235 13.85 24.14 -29.23
CA LEU A 235 12.97 25.28 -29.54
C LEU A 235 12.58 25.27 -31.04
N PRO A 236 11.30 25.43 -31.40
CA PRO A 236 10.91 25.67 -32.79
C PRO A 236 11.51 27.00 -33.27
N ALA A 237 12.16 27.00 -34.44
CA ALA A 237 12.78 28.20 -35.02
C ALA A 237 11.79 29.35 -35.30
N ASP A 238 10.50 29.03 -35.39
CA ASP A 238 9.41 29.97 -35.66
C ASP A 238 9.00 30.79 -34.40
N LEU A 239 9.45 30.39 -33.21
CA LEU A 239 9.05 31.00 -31.93
C LEU A 239 9.87 32.27 -31.63
N LYS A 240 9.31 33.46 -31.88
CA LYS A 240 9.95 34.73 -31.53
C LYS A 240 10.00 34.94 -30.02
N ILE A 241 11.20 34.84 -29.45
CA ILE A 241 11.50 35.26 -28.07
C ILE A 241 11.55 36.79 -28.03
N PRO A 242 10.83 37.48 -27.12
CA PRO A 242 11.02 38.91 -26.91
C PRO A 242 12.30 39.16 -26.10
N GLY A 243 13.41 39.54 -26.76
CA GLY A 243 14.59 40.05 -26.04
C GLY A 243 16.00 39.79 -26.57
N ASP A 244 16.22 39.24 -27.78
CA ASP A 244 17.57 39.09 -28.34
C ASP A 244 17.63 39.54 -29.83
N ASP A 245 18.16 40.75 -30.05
CA ASP A 245 18.29 41.39 -31.36
C ASP A 245 19.68 41.14 -31.98
N THR A 246 19.88 39.96 -32.58
CA THR A 246 21.10 39.60 -33.33
C THR A 246 20.89 39.28 -34.81
N ASN A 247 20.05 40.11 -35.47
CA ASN A 247 20.27 40.66 -36.82
C ASN A 247 20.81 39.73 -37.95
N ALA A 248 19.91 39.05 -38.68
CA ALA A 248 20.24 38.38 -39.96
C ALA A 248 19.07 38.40 -40.99
N ALA A 249 18.85 39.56 -41.59
CA ALA A 249 17.85 39.89 -42.62
C ALA A 249 17.59 38.87 -43.78
N LYS A 250 16.31 38.68 -44.17
CA LYS A 250 15.72 39.14 -45.48
C LYS A 250 14.34 38.53 -45.84
N GLY A 251 13.40 39.40 -46.22
CA GLY A 251 12.22 39.11 -47.07
C GLY A 251 11.07 38.29 -46.44
N GLY A 252 9.81 38.43 -46.86
CA GLY A 252 9.21 39.40 -47.79
C GLY A 252 7.82 38.95 -48.25
N ASP A 253 6.89 39.90 -48.47
CA ASP A 253 5.55 39.72 -49.09
C ASP A 253 4.54 38.78 -48.37
N GLU A 254 3.20 38.89 -48.50
CA GLU A 254 2.31 40.06 -48.68
C GLU A 254 0.83 39.62 -48.42
N LYS A 255 -0.07 40.54 -48.02
CA LYS A 255 -1.56 40.47 -48.20
C LYS A 255 -2.33 39.33 -47.44
N LYS A 256 -3.64 39.38 -47.13
CA LYS A 256 -4.69 40.43 -46.99
C LYS A 256 -6.01 39.79 -46.44
N VAL A 257 -6.83 40.54 -45.64
CA VAL A 257 -8.34 40.64 -45.72
C VAL A 257 -9.16 39.35 -45.38
N SER A 258 -10.34 39.32 -44.73
CA SER A 258 -11.28 40.33 -44.16
C SER A 258 -12.25 39.72 -43.12
N ASP A 259 -12.60 40.52 -42.10
CA ASP A 259 -13.95 40.93 -41.61
C ASP A 259 -15.14 39.95 -41.34
N ILE A 260 -16.17 40.53 -40.68
CA ILE A 260 -17.53 40.05 -40.35
C ILE A 260 -17.60 39.10 -39.13
N GLN A 261 -18.23 39.35 -37.96
CA GLN A 261 -19.25 40.28 -37.39
C GLN A 261 -20.57 39.59 -36.97
N ASN A 262 -21.22 40.19 -35.96
CA ASN A 262 -22.50 39.87 -35.29
C ASN A 262 -22.50 38.61 -34.37
N GLU A 263 -23.03 38.62 -33.14
CA GLU A 263 -24.36 39.07 -32.63
C GLU A 263 -25.54 38.19 -33.14
N SER A 264 -26.61 37.87 -32.39
CA SER A 264 -26.96 37.88 -30.95
C SER A 264 -28.31 37.07 -30.81
N ASN A 265 -29.07 36.91 -29.71
CA ASN A 265 -29.11 37.46 -28.34
C ASN A 265 -30.04 36.57 -27.43
N VAL A 266 -30.20 36.96 -26.14
CA VAL A 266 -31.34 36.64 -25.23
C VAL A 266 -31.38 35.24 -24.57
N GLU A 267 -31.93 35.22 -23.33
CA GLU A 267 -31.94 34.11 -22.37
C GLU A 267 -33.40 33.81 -21.88
N PRO A 268 -33.74 33.36 -20.64
CA PRO A 268 -34.74 32.31 -20.40
C PRO A 268 -36.11 32.82 -19.94
N ASP A 269 -37.06 31.92 -19.63
CA ASP A 269 -38.17 32.28 -18.75
C ASP A 269 -38.87 31.12 -18.00
N ASN A 270 -39.51 31.50 -16.89
CA ASN A 270 -40.55 30.86 -16.06
C ASN A 270 -40.36 29.52 -15.32
N MET A 271 -40.27 29.72 -14.00
CA MET A 271 -40.85 29.01 -12.86
C MET A 271 -42.21 28.31 -13.08
N ASP A 272 -42.53 27.38 -12.17
CA ASP A 272 -43.85 27.34 -11.52
C ASP A 272 -43.71 26.83 -10.06
N GLU A 273 -44.54 27.33 -9.15
CA GLU A 273 -44.63 26.89 -7.74
C GLU A 273 -45.90 26.06 -7.52
N ASP A 274 -45.88 25.06 -6.62
CA ASP A 274 -47.05 24.83 -5.76
C ASP A 274 -46.70 24.25 -4.37
N LYS A 275 -47.67 24.26 -3.46
CA LYS A 275 -47.49 24.36 -2.00
C LYS A 275 -47.92 23.11 -1.23
N ASN A 276 -47.46 23.02 0.03
CA ASN A 276 -48.09 22.44 1.24
C ASN A 276 -48.72 21.02 1.17
N GLU A 277 -48.76 20.20 2.23
CA GLU A 277 -48.88 20.50 3.65
C GLU A 277 -48.49 19.26 4.50
N GLU A 278 -47.89 19.44 5.68
CA GLU A 278 -47.88 18.43 6.76
C GLU A 278 -48.84 18.89 7.87
N PRO A 279 -49.39 17.96 8.69
CA PRO A 279 -48.90 17.95 10.08
C PRO A 279 -48.90 16.60 10.83
N ALA A 280 -47.85 16.44 11.64
CA ALA A 280 -47.85 15.88 13.01
C ALA A 280 -47.95 14.34 13.24
N PRO A 281 -47.41 13.83 14.37
CA PRO A 281 -47.19 12.40 14.62
C PRO A 281 -48.22 11.75 15.55
N MET A 282 -48.10 10.44 15.76
CA MET A 282 -48.82 9.67 16.78
C MET A 282 -47.88 8.70 17.50
N GLU A 283 -47.91 8.71 18.83
CA GLU A 283 -47.23 7.73 19.70
C GLU A 283 -48.17 6.58 20.11
N GLN A 284 -47.68 5.72 21.01
CA GLN A 284 -48.35 4.53 21.62
C GLN A 284 -48.27 3.27 20.74
N GLU A 285 -48.04 2.07 21.29
CA GLU A 285 -48.01 1.65 22.72
C GLU A 285 -46.78 0.77 23.06
#